data_AF-A0A926EK54-F1
#
_entry.id   AF-A0A926EK54-F1
#
_cell.length_a   1.000
_cell.length_b   1.000
_cell.length_c   1.000
_cell.angle_alpha   90.00
_cell.angle_beta   90.00
_cell.angle_gamma   90.00
#
_symmetry.space_group_name_H-M   'P 1'
#
loop_
_entity.id
_entity.type
_entity.pdbx_description
1 polymer ?
#
loop_
_entity_poly.entity_id
_entity_poly.type
_entity_poly.pdbx_seq_one_letter_code
_entity_poly.pdbx_strand_id
1 'polypeptide(L)' 'MLINDTSLLTKETRERLEQTGIMHIHTGGQPLTEETALELLKWFDENQHIFEQE' A
#
# COMPACT_ATOMS: atom_id res chain seq x y z
N MET A 1 -3.19 10.26 -4.13
CA MET A 1 -1.96 10.25 -4.97
C MET A 1 -0.80 9.81 -4.10
N LEU A 2 -0.32 8.59 -4.32
CA LEU A 2 0.84 8.03 -3.65
C LEU A 2 2.09 8.88 -3.95
N ILE A 3 2.78 9.38 -2.91
CA ILE A 3 3.96 10.27 -3.08
C ILE A 3 5.27 9.50 -3.35
N ASN A 4 5.26 8.16 -3.30
CA ASN A 4 6.46 7.39 -3.58
C ASN A 4 6.72 7.16 -5.07
N ASP A 5 7.97 6.84 -5.37
CA ASP A 5 8.31 6.16 -6.61
C ASP A 5 7.64 4.78 -6.65
N THR A 6 6.48 4.75 -7.30
CA THR A 6 5.65 3.56 -7.57
C THR A 6 5.78 3.12 -9.03
N SER A 7 6.86 3.51 -9.70
CA SER A 7 7.12 3.14 -11.11
C SER A 7 7.18 1.63 -11.31
N LEU A 8 7.56 0.88 -10.27
CA LEU A 8 7.62 -0.57 -10.27
C LEU A 8 6.27 -1.26 -10.01
N LEU A 9 5.22 -0.49 -9.70
CA LEU A 9 3.92 -1.05 -9.35
C LEU A 9 3.01 -1.18 -10.56
N THR A 10 2.23 -2.26 -10.58
CA THR A 10 1.13 -2.39 -11.53
C THR A 10 0.05 -1.33 -11.27
N LYS A 11 -0.78 -1.05 -12.28
CA LYS A 11 -1.91 -0.13 -12.12
C LYS A 11 -2.87 -0.63 -11.03
N GLU A 12 -3.19 -1.93 -11.04
CA GLU A 12 -4.09 -2.56 -10.08
C GLU A 12 -3.57 -2.42 -8.64
N THR A 13 -2.30 -2.73 -8.40
CA THR A 13 -1.70 -2.61 -7.05
C THR A 13 -1.69 -1.18 -6.53
N ARG A 14 -1.46 -0.18 -7.40
CA ARG A 14 -1.57 1.24 -7.01
C ARG A 14 -3.00 1.62 -6.64
N GLU A 15 -3.98 1.22 -7.43
CA GLU A 15 -5.40 1.51 -7.15
C GLU A 15 -5.84 0.87 -5.83
N ARG A 16 -5.42 -0.38 -5.55
CA ARG A 16 -5.69 -1.02 -4.26
C ARG A 16 -5.04 -0.29 -3.08
N LEU A 17 -3.78 0.13 -3.19
CA LEU A 17 -3.11 0.91 -2.15
C LEU A 17 -3.79 2.27 -1.90
N GLU A 18 -4.33 2.90 -2.94
CA GLU A 18 -5.11 4.13 -2.76
C GLU A 18 -6.46 3.87 -2.08
N GLN A 19 -7.10 2.74 -2.36
CA GLN A 19 -8.37 2.33 -1.72
C GLN A 19 -8.21 2.01 -0.23
N THR A 20 -7.05 1.52 0.21
CA THR A 20 -6.77 1.31 1.64
C THR A 20 -6.58 2.62 2.42
N GLY A 21 -6.60 3.77 1.75
CA GLY A 21 -6.33 5.07 2.36
C GLY A 21 -4.84 5.34 2.62
N ILE A 22 -3.95 4.44 2.18
CA ILE A 22 -2.51 4.62 2.29
C ILE A 22 -2.07 5.66 1.26
N MET A 23 -1.75 6.88 1.74
CA MET A 23 -1.31 7.98 0.87
C MET A 23 0.22 8.09 0.76
N HIS A 24 0.97 7.61 1.76
CA HIS A 24 2.43 7.72 1.84
C HIS A 24 3.06 6.47 2.47
N ILE A 25 4.10 5.91 1.85
CA ILE A 25 4.87 4.76 2.38
C ILE A 25 6.37 5.09 2.33
N HIS A 26 7.00 5.50 3.42
CA HIS A 26 8.40 5.88 3.36
C HIS A 26 9.34 4.65 3.22
N THR A 27 9.90 4.45 2.03
CA THR A 27 10.77 3.31 1.67
C THR A 27 12.27 3.60 1.81
N GLY A 28 12.66 4.75 2.40
CA GLY A 28 14.07 5.07 2.63
C GLY A 28 14.88 5.41 1.37
N GLY A 29 14.20 5.81 0.28
CA GLY A 29 14.84 6.20 -0.98
C GLY A 29 14.89 5.09 -2.04
N GLN A 30 14.37 3.90 -1.73
CA GLN A 30 14.16 2.84 -2.73
C GLN A 30 12.73 2.89 -3.28
N PRO A 31 12.48 2.58 -4.57
CA PRO A 31 11.11 2.44 -5.07
C PRO A 31 10.36 1.33 -4.33
N LEU A 32 9.05 1.50 -4.15
CA LEU A 32 8.22 0.43 -3.61
C LEU A 32 8.07 -0.67 -4.66
N THR A 33 8.45 -1.90 -4.31
CA THR A 33 8.34 -3.07 -5.20
C THR A 33 6.92 -3.65 -5.17
N GLU A 34 6.56 -4.35 -6.24
CA GLU A 34 5.26 -5.03 -6.34
C GLU A 34 5.06 -6.06 -5.22
N GLU A 35 6.10 -6.86 -4.93
CA GLU A 35 6.08 -7.86 -3.86
C GLU A 35 5.75 -7.24 -2.50
N THR A 36 6.49 -6.20 -2.11
CA THR A 36 6.27 -5.51 -0.83
C THR A 36 4.90 -4.82 -0.77
N ALA A 37 4.44 -4.24 -1.89
CA ALA A 37 3.11 -3.65 -1.95
C ALA A 37 1.99 -4.68 -1.72
N LEU A 38 2.11 -5.88 -2.30
CA LEU A 38 1.15 -6.96 -2.10
C LEU A 38 1.17 -7.50 -0.66
N GLU A 39 2.34 -7.59 -0.03
CA GLU A 39 2.45 -7.96 1.38
C GLU A 39 1.76 -6.95 2.30
N LEU A 40 1.94 -5.65 2.02
CA LEU A 40 1.27 -4.58 2.77
C LEU A 40 -0.26 -4.64 2.61
N LEU A 41 -0.74 -4.85 1.38
CA LEU A 41 -2.18 -5.01 1.12
C LEU A 41 -2.74 -6.22 1.86
N LYS A 42 -2.04 -7.35 1.83
CA LYS A 42 -2.44 -8.55 2.57
C LYS A 42 -2.51 -8.28 4.06
N TRP A 43 -1.49 -7.65 4.64
CA TRP A 43 -1.50 -7.27 6.05
C TRP A 43 -2.68 -6.36 6.36
N PHE A 44 -2.98 -5.38 5.50
CA PHE A 44 -4.11 -4.49 5.70
C PHE A 44 -5.45 -5.23 5.66
N ASP A 45 -5.66 -6.09 4.66
CA ASP A 45 -6.86 -6.92 4.52
C ASP A 45 -7.08 -7.80 5.77
N GLU A 46 -6.00 -8.38 6.32
CA GLU A 46 -6.05 -9.22 7.53
C GLU A 46 -6.32 -8.42 8.83
N ASN A 47 -6.00 -7.12 8.85
CA ASN A 47 -6.06 -6.29 10.05
C ASN A 47 -7.16 -5.21 10.00
N GLN A 48 -7.98 -5.14 8.94
CA GLN A 48 -9.08 -4.19 8.83
C GLN A 48 -10.10 -4.30 9.98
N HIS A 49 -10.26 -5.48 10.58
CA HIS A 49 -11.17 -5.69 11.73
C HIS A 49 -10.75 -4.97 13.02
N ILE A 50 -9.53 -4.43 13.10
CA ILE A 50 -9.01 -3.77 14.31
C ILE A 50 -9.59 -2.35 14.47
N PHE A 51 -10.06 -1.71 13.40
CA PHE A 51 -10.44 -0.29 13.39
C PHE A 51 -11.96 -0.03 13.47
N GLU A 52 -12.80 -1.07 13.56
CA GLU A 52 -14.26 -0.94 13.62
C GLU A 52 -14.84 -1.10 15.06
N GLN A 53 -13.99 -1.16 16.09
CA GLN A 53 -14.42 -1.34 17.50
C GLN A 53 -14.36 -0.07 18.39
N GLU A 54 -14.29 1.13 17.82
CA GLU A 54 -14.42 2.39 18.58
C GLU A 54 -15.76 3.11 18.33
#